data_AF-A0A7J4I981-F1
#
_entry.id   AF-A0A7J4I981-F1
#
_cell.length_a   1.000
_cell.length_b   1.000
_cell.length_c   1.000
_cell.angle_alpha   90.00
_cell.angle_beta   90.00
_cell.angle_gamma   90.00
#
_symmetry.space_group_name_H-M   'P 1'
#
loop_
_entity.id
_entity.type
_entity.pdbx_description
1 polymer ?
#
loop_
_entity_poly.entity_id
_entity_poly.type
_entity_poly.pdbx_seq_one_letter_code
_entity_poly.pdbx_strand_id
1 'polypeptide(L)'
;MKSRQQKQKNQHTTQHPLFGISTRQWIQLVKKNGGVDRRYLNRALFISMISLGTTPIRMLFKIKYGKKINEVTQNEPPIFIIGHWRSGTTYLHELLSYDPQFCYTTLWSTLLPEGCLILEPMKRFLARFLPSERPMDAIKVDMDGPYEDEAALAVLQPWSFFHCLHFPRNAEEQYLKSIHFQGLSSEEKKQWNATYLRFIKTV
;
A
#
# COMPACT_ATOMS: atom_id res chain seq x y z
N MET A 1 33.76 -7.86 10.12
CA MET A 1 32.63 -7.20 9.40
C MET A 1 31.37 -8.07 9.25
N LYS A 2 31.42 -9.41 9.29
CA LYS A 2 30.22 -10.27 9.23
C LYS A 2 29.29 -10.21 10.47
N SER A 3 29.77 -9.70 11.61
CA SER A 3 29.01 -9.68 12.87
C SER A 3 27.95 -8.57 13.00
N ARG A 4 28.03 -7.49 12.20
CA ARG A 4 27.01 -6.42 12.19
C ARG A 4 25.78 -6.77 11.36
N GLN A 5 25.94 -7.49 10.24
CA GLN A 5 24.83 -7.91 9.37
C GLN A 5 23.93 -8.96 10.05
N GLN A 6 24.50 -9.83 10.89
CA GLN A 6 23.72 -10.86 11.59
C GLN A 6 22.89 -10.30 12.74
N LYS A 7 23.29 -9.16 13.34
CA LYS A 7 22.56 -8.50 14.44
C LYS A 7 21.29 -7.76 13.99
N GLN A 8 21.14 -7.41 12.71
CA GLN A 8 19.93 -6.75 12.21
C GLN A 8 18.79 -7.73 11.89
N LYS A 9 19.07 -9.02 11.68
CA LYS A 9 18.07 -10.01 11.23
C LYS A 9 17.02 -10.42 12.30
N ASN A 10 17.21 -10.05 13.57
CA ASN A 10 16.33 -10.45 14.68
C ASN A 10 15.64 -9.28 15.40
N GLN A 11 15.58 -8.09 14.80
CA GLN A 11 14.79 -7.01 15.38
C GLN A 11 13.33 -7.18 14.95
N HIS A 12 12.45 -7.43 15.92
CA HIS A 12 11.01 -7.29 15.73
C HIS A 12 10.70 -5.84 15.33
N THR A 13 10.64 -5.57 14.03
CA THR A 13 10.28 -4.25 13.52
C THR A 13 8.84 -3.96 13.91
N THR A 14 8.64 -2.85 14.62
CA THR A 14 7.31 -2.35 15.00
C THR A 14 6.58 -1.72 13.80
N GLN A 15 7.35 -1.19 12.86
CA GLN A 15 6.84 -0.59 11.62
C GLN A 15 6.21 -1.66 10.71
N HIS A 16 5.15 -1.28 10.02
CA HIS A 16 4.37 -2.17 9.16
C HIS A 16 3.87 -1.42 7.92
N PRO A 17 3.89 -2.02 6.71
CA PRO A 17 3.45 -1.34 5.48
C PRO A 17 2.02 -0.78 5.53
N LEU A 18 1.14 -1.44 6.29
CA LEU A 18 -0.25 -0.97 6.51
C LEU A 18 -0.38 0.28 7.41
N PHE A 19 0.68 1.01 7.73
CA PHE A 19 0.58 2.18 8.61
C PHE A 19 -0.37 3.28 8.06
N GLY A 20 -0.52 3.37 6.74
CA GLY A 20 -1.42 4.33 6.09
C GLY A 20 -2.90 3.92 6.08
N ILE A 21 -3.25 2.73 6.60
CA ILE A 21 -4.62 2.20 6.58
C ILE A 21 -5.57 3.10 7.37
N SER A 22 -6.83 3.20 6.93
CA SER A 22 -7.86 3.87 7.72
C SER A 22 -8.24 3.08 8.97
N THR A 23 -8.61 3.77 10.06
CA THR A 23 -9.07 3.10 11.30
C THR A 23 -10.23 2.14 11.04
N ARG A 24 -11.18 2.53 10.17
CA ARG A 24 -12.29 1.66 9.77
C ARG A 24 -11.82 0.39 9.06
N GLN A 25 -10.96 0.54 8.05
CA GLN A 25 -10.43 -0.62 7.30
C GLN A 25 -9.57 -1.51 8.18
N TRP A 26 -8.78 -0.93 9.08
CA TRP A 26 -7.98 -1.67 10.05
C TRP A 26 -8.84 -2.53 10.97
N ILE A 27 -9.88 -1.96 11.57
CA ILE A 27 -10.81 -2.70 12.43
C ILE A 27 -11.49 -3.83 11.64
N GLN A 28 -11.95 -3.53 10.41
CA GLN A 28 -12.58 -4.52 9.54
C GLN A 28 -11.62 -5.67 9.19
N LEU A 29 -10.37 -5.34 8.84
CA LEU A 29 -9.33 -6.31 8.50
C LEU A 29 -8.98 -7.22 9.68
N VAL A 30 -8.77 -6.65 10.87
CA VAL A 30 -8.49 -7.41 12.09
C VAL A 30 -9.67 -8.31 12.46
N LYS A 31 -10.90 -7.79 12.40
CA LYS A 31 -12.11 -8.57 12.72
C LYS A 31 -12.28 -9.75 11.77
N LYS A 32 -12.10 -9.53 10.47
CA LYS A 32 -12.23 -10.58 9.44
C LYS A 32 -11.19 -11.69 9.60
N ASN A 33 -10.01 -11.38 10.12
CA ASN A 33 -8.94 -12.34 10.33
C ASN A 33 -8.88 -12.93 11.75
N GLY A 34 -9.90 -12.66 12.59
CA GLY A 34 -9.98 -13.24 13.95
C GLY A 34 -9.02 -12.62 14.96
N GLY A 35 -8.49 -11.42 14.69
CA GLY A 35 -7.58 -10.71 15.59
C GLY A 35 -6.11 -10.70 15.12
N VAL A 36 -5.23 -10.27 16.02
CA VAL A 36 -3.78 -10.27 15.82
C VAL A 36 -3.15 -11.12 16.92
N ASP A 37 -2.20 -11.99 16.56
CA ASP A 37 -1.50 -12.82 17.52
C ASP A 37 -0.71 -11.99 18.55
N ARG A 38 -0.63 -12.48 19.79
CA ARG A 38 0.02 -11.80 20.92
C ARG A 38 1.43 -11.30 20.61
N ARG A 39 2.20 -12.07 19.83
CA ARG A 39 3.58 -11.73 19.42
C ARG A 39 3.66 -10.47 18.55
N TYR A 40 2.57 -10.08 17.87
CA TYR A 40 2.52 -8.95 16.95
C TYR A 40 1.69 -7.77 17.47
N LEU A 41 1.32 -7.76 18.76
CA LEU A 41 0.52 -6.68 19.34
C LEU A 41 1.20 -5.31 19.24
N ASN A 42 2.53 -5.24 19.32
CA ASN A 42 3.25 -3.96 19.14
C ASN A 42 3.04 -3.38 17.73
N ARG A 43 3.01 -4.23 16.70
CA ARG A 43 2.71 -3.81 15.31
C ARG A 43 1.25 -3.38 15.18
N ALA A 44 0.33 -4.15 15.77
CA ALA A 44 -1.08 -3.80 15.78
C ALA A 44 -1.34 -2.46 16.48
N LEU A 45 -0.68 -2.21 17.62
CA LEU A 45 -0.77 -0.95 18.35
C LEU A 45 -0.21 0.21 17.52
N PHE A 46 0.94 0.01 16.86
CA PHE A 46 1.51 1.00 15.95
C PHE A 46 0.53 1.36 14.82
N ILE A 47 -0.03 0.36 14.11
CA ILE A 47 -1.02 0.60 13.05
C ILE A 47 -2.27 1.31 13.61
N SER A 48 -2.76 0.90 14.79
CA SER A 48 -3.91 1.54 15.43
C SER A 48 -3.65 3.02 15.76
N MET A 49 -2.49 3.35 16.32
CA MET A 49 -2.13 4.74 16.66
C MET A 49 -1.97 5.60 15.41
N ILE A 50 -1.25 5.11 14.39
CA ILE A 50 -1.03 5.87 13.15
C ILE A 50 -2.33 6.00 12.34
N SER A 51 -3.13 4.94 12.22
CA SER A 51 -4.41 5.00 11.50
C SER A 51 -5.36 6.01 12.14
N LEU A 52 -5.42 6.06 13.48
CA LEU A 52 -6.22 7.07 14.19
C LEU A 52 -5.66 8.48 13.99
N GLY A 53 -4.35 8.67 14.20
CA GLY A 53 -3.67 9.96 14.08
C GLY A 53 -3.70 10.55 12.66
N THR A 54 -3.78 9.71 11.63
CA THR A 54 -3.89 10.14 10.22
C THR A 54 -5.31 10.45 9.78
N THR A 55 -6.32 10.24 10.63
CA THR A 55 -7.72 10.51 10.27
C THR A 55 -7.97 11.97 9.83
N PRO A 56 -7.47 13.00 10.53
CA PRO A 56 -7.65 14.39 10.09
C PRO A 56 -7.01 14.67 8.71
N ILE A 57 -5.85 14.06 8.44
CA ILE A 57 -5.16 14.17 7.15
C ILE A 57 -6.02 13.58 6.04
N ARG A 58 -6.59 12.38 6.26
CA ARG A 58 -7.48 11.71 5.29
C ARG A 58 -8.76 12.51 5.05
N MET A 59 -9.33 13.11 6.09
CA MET A 59 -10.47 14.02 5.95
C MET A 59 -10.12 15.25 5.12
N LEU A 60 -9.00 15.90 5.43
CA LEU A 60 -8.54 17.08 4.70
C LEU A 60 -8.24 16.75 3.23
N PHE A 61 -7.60 15.60 2.97
CA PHE A 61 -7.36 15.10 1.62
C PHE A 61 -8.66 14.94 0.83
N LYS A 62 -9.66 14.29 1.45
CA LYS A 62 -10.98 14.09 0.82
C LYS A 62 -11.67 15.42 0.51
N ILE A 63 -11.60 16.39 1.41
CA ILE A 63 -12.21 17.71 1.22
C ILE A 63 -11.49 18.48 0.10
N LYS A 64 -10.16 18.52 0.12
CA LYS A 64 -9.35 19.34 -0.80
C LYS A 64 -9.26 18.76 -2.21
N TYR A 65 -9.14 17.44 -2.32
CA TYR A 65 -8.84 16.75 -3.59
C TYR A 65 -9.96 15.83 -4.07
N GLY A 66 -10.95 15.49 -3.25
CA GLY A 66 -11.99 14.51 -3.62
C GLY A 66 -12.76 14.90 -4.89
N LYS A 67 -13.15 16.17 -5.02
CA LYS A 67 -13.82 16.67 -6.24
C LYS A 67 -12.87 16.62 -7.46
N LYS A 68 -11.64 17.11 -7.30
CA LYS A 68 -10.63 17.13 -8.36
C LYS A 68 -10.34 15.73 -8.89
N ILE A 69 -10.12 14.76 -8.01
CA ILE A 69 -9.85 13.36 -8.36
C ILE A 69 -11.05 12.76 -9.12
N ASN A 70 -12.28 13.06 -8.70
CA ASN A 70 -13.47 12.54 -9.40
C ASN A 70 -13.60 13.09 -10.83
N GLU A 71 -13.18 14.34 -11.05
CA GLU A 71 -13.22 15.05 -12.33
C GLU A 71 -12.09 14.65 -13.29
N VAL A 72 -11.03 13.98 -12.82
CA VAL A 72 -9.96 13.46 -13.69
C VAL A 72 -10.55 12.44 -14.67
N THR A 73 -10.38 12.70 -15.97
CA THR A 73 -10.66 11.77 -17.05
C THR A 73 -9.35 11.09 -17.48
N GLN A 74 -9.38 9.77 -17.63
CA GLN A 74 -8.27 9.03 -18.23
C GLN A 74 -8.51 9.02 -19.73
N ASN A 75 -7.71 9.80 -20.47
CA ASN A 75 -7.88 9.97 -21.91
C ASN A 75 -7.21 8.84 -22.70
N GLU A 76 -6.16 8.25 -22.12
CA GLU A 76 -5.36 7.18 -22.73
C GLU A 76 -5.51 5.87 -21.93
N PRO A 77 -5.47 4.71 -22.60
CA PRO A 77 -5.50 3.42 -21.93
C PRO A 77 -4.22 3.18 -21.11
N PRO A 78 -4.31 2.63 -19.88
CA PRO A 78 -3.12 2.36 -19.07
C PRO A 78 -2.34 1.13 -19.58
N ILE A 79 -1.05 1.10 -19.28
CA ILE A 79 -0.19 -0.07 -19.48
C ILE A 79 -0.16 -0.89 -18.20
N PHE A 80 -0.55 -2.17 -18.29
CA PHE A 80 -0.40 -3.12 -17.20
C PHE A 80 0.84 -3.99 -17.41
N ILE A 81 1.75 -3.99 -16.43
CA ILE A 81 2.91 -4.88 -16.40
C ILE A 81 2.56 -6.09 -15.54
N ILE A 82 2.41 -7.25 -16.16
CA ILE A 82 2.03 -8.50 -15.48
C ILE A 82 3.13 -9.53 -15.71
N GLY A 83 3.49 -10.27 -14.67
CA GLY A 83 4.45 -11.36 -14.76
C GLY A 83 4.70 -12.00 -13.41
N HIS A 84 5.40 -13.13 -13.42
CA HIS A 84 5.80 -13.80 -12.18
C HIS A 84 6.80 -12.94 -11.41
N TRP A 85 6.79 -13.06 -10.08
CA TRP A 85 7.83 -12.45 -9.27
C TRP A 85 9.22 -12.89 -9.74
N ARG A 86 10.16 -11.96 -9.75
CA ARG A 86 11.55 -12.16 -10.22
C ARG A 86 11.72 -12.41 -11.72
N SER A 87 10.71 -12.11 -12.55
CA SER A 87 10.81 -12.14 -14.02
C SER A 87 11.32 -10.84 -14.66
N GLY A 88 11.69 -9.83 -13.86
CA GLY A 88 12.18 -8.54 -14.37
C GLY A 88 11.10 -7.46 -14.56
N THR A 89 9.85 -7.73 -14.17
CA THR A 89 8.75 -6.75 -14.24
C THR A 89 9.04 -5.44 -13.50
N THR A 90 9.67 -5.50 -12.32
CA THR A 90 10.09 -4.30 -11.57
C THR A 90 11.09 -3.46 -12.36
N TYR A 91 12.05 -4.09 -13.04
CA TYR A 91 13.05 -3.38 -13.84
C TYR A 91 12.42 -2.76 -15.08
N LEU A 92 11.48 -3.46 -15.73
CA LEU A 92 10.70 -2.90 -16.84
C LEU A 92 9.88 -1.68 -16.40
N HIS A 93 9.21 -1.75 -15.23
CA HIS A 93 8.45 -0.63 -14.68
C HIS A 93 9.35 0.58 -14.39
N GLU A 94 10.55 0.33 -13.84
CA GLU A 94 11.57 1.36 -13.64
C GLU A 94 12.02 2.00 -14.95
N LEU A 95 12.28 1.22 -16.00
CA LEU A 95 12.65 1.77 -17.31
C LEU A 95 11.56 2.65 -17.92
N LEU A 96 10.29 2.21 -17.89
CA LEU A 96 9.17 3.00 -18.40
C LEU A 96 8.94 4.28 -17.59
N SER A 97 9.25 4.28 -16.30
CA SER A 97 9.06 5.44 -15.43
C SER A 97 9.93 6.66 -15.80
N TYR A 98 10.99 6.47 -16.58
CA TYR A 98 11.83 7.56 -17.09
C TYR A 98 11.23 8.29 -18.30
N ASP A 99 10.24 7.70 -18.96
CA ASP A 99 9.58 8.34 -20.10
C ASP A 99 8.47 9.29 -19.60
N PRO A 100 8.59 10.60 -19.89
CA PRO A 100 7.65 11.61 -19.38
C PRO A 100 6.23 11.47 -19.93
N GLN A 101 5.99 10.61 -20.92
CA GLN A 101 4.63 10.32 -21.39
C GLN A 101 3.80 9.51 -20.38
N PHE A 102 4.44 8.82 -19.43
CA PHE A 102 3.77 7.97 -18.46
C PHE A 102 3.72 8.60 -17.07
N CYS A 103 2.60 8.37 -16.37
CA CYS A 103 2.53 8.46 -14.92
C CYS A 103 2.58 7.05 -14.31
N TYR A 104 2.99 6.96 -13.05
CA TYR A 104 3.14 5.68 -12.36
C TYR A 104 2.94 5.84 -10.85
N THR A 105 2.52 4.77 -10.20
CA THR A 105 2.35 4.73 -8.74
C THR A 105 3.70 4.79 -8.07
N THR A 106 3.96 5.83 -7.27
CA THR A 106 5.16 5.93 -6.45
C THR A 106 5.02 5.17 -5.14
N LEU A 107 6.13 4.78 -4.51
CA LEU A 107 6.09 4.23 -3.14
C LEU A 107 5.36 5.16 -2.16
N TRP A 108 5.55 6.47 -2.30
CA TRP A 108 4.86 7.46 -1.47
C TRP A 108 3.34 7.40 -1.63
N SER A 109 2.86 7.32 -2.87
CA SER A 109 1.43 7.24 -3.17
C SER A 109 0.80 5.93 -2.66
N THR A 110 1.55 4.83 -2.66
CA THR A 110 1.02 3.52 -2.25
C THR A 110 1.02 3.34 -0.73
N LEU A 111 1.97 3.94 -0.01
CA LEU A 111 1.98 3.92 1.45
C LEU A 111 0.91 4.81 2.09
N LEU A 112 0.61 5.96 1.47
CA LEU A 112 -0.34 6.97 1.98
C LEU A 112 -1.32 7.46 0.90
N PRO A 113 -2.12 6.60 0.28
CA PRO A 113 -2.96 6.94 -0.87
C PRO A 113 -4.02 8.01 -0.58
N GLU A 114 -4.48 8.10 0.66
CA GLU A 114 -5.45 9.13 1.09
C GLU A 114 -4.78 10.31 1.83
N GLY A 115 -3.47 10.50 1.67
CA GLY A 115 -2.73 11.54 2.38
C GLY A 115 -1.50 12.08 1.64
N CYS A 116 -1.00 11.40 0.60
CA CYS A 116 0.22 11.73 -0.12
C CYS A 116 0.25 13.20 -0.58
N LEU A 117 -0.80 13.69 -1.24
CA LEU A 117 -0.90 15.08 -1.72
C LEU A 117 -1.01 16.15 -0.62
N ILE A 118 -1.43 15.77 0.60
CA ILE A 118 -1.45 16.68 1.75
C ILE A 118 -0.09 16.69 2.44
N LEU A 119 0.53 15.51 2.55
CA LEU A 119 1.79 15.29 3.24
C LEU A 119 3.03 15.51 2.37
N GLU A 120 2.85 15.85 1.09
CA GLU A 120 3.92 16.09 0.14
C GLU A 120 5.03 17.02 0.67
N PRO A 121 4.74 18.16 1.34
CA PRO A 121 5.78 19.02 1.91
C PRO A 121 6.59 18.34 3.03
N MET A 122 6.00 17.35 3.70
CA MET A 122 6.62 16.58 4.78
C MET A 122 7.29 15.29 4.29
N LYS A 123 7.19 14.95 3.00
CA LYS A 123 7.70 13.69 2.43
C LYS A 123 9.16 13.42 2.80
N ARG A 124 10.04 14.40 2.65
CA ARG A 124 11.48 14.28 2.99
C ARG A 124 11.73 14.01 4.49
N PHE A 125 10.89 14.57 5.36
CA PHE A 125 10.99 14.31 6.79
C PHE A 125 10.50 12.90 7.13
N LEU A 126 9.37 12.50 6.54
CA LEU A 126 8.76 11.19 6.77
C LEU A 126 9.58 10.03 6.18
N ALA A 127 10.29 10.28 5.07
CA ALA A 127 11.22 9.33 4.47
C ALA A 127 12.32 8.85 5.45
N ARG A 128 12.70 9.66 6.45
CA ARG A 128 13.70 9.29 7.46
C ARG A 128 13.26 8.15 8.37
N PHE A 129 11.96 7.87 8.43
CA PHE A 129 11.41 6.78 9.23
C PHE A 129 11.30 5.49 8.43
N LEU A 130 11.55 5.50 7.12
CA LEU A 130 11.57 4.30 6.29
C LEU A 130 12.96 3.64 6.34
N PRO A 131 13.04 2.32 6.11
CA PRO A 131 14.32 1.66 5.95
C PRO A 131 15.06 2.22 4.74
N SER A 132 16.39 2.29 4.82
CA SER A 132 17.22 2.80 3.71
C SER A 132 17.26 1.87 2.51
N GLU A 133 17.08 0.57 2.75
CA GLU A 133 17.06 -0.49 1.74
C GLU A 133 15.79 -1.32 1.89
N ARG A 134 15.33 -1.90 0.79
CA ARG A 134 14.16 -2.77 0.82
C ARG A 134 14.48 -4.03 1.64
N PRO A 135 13.49 -4.63 2.32
CA PRO A 135 13.74 -5.86 3.09
C PRO A 135 14.02 -7.08 2.21
N MET A 136 13.61 -7.01 0.93
CA MET A 136 13.66 -8.11 -0.04
C MET A 136 14.99 -8.16 -0.78
N ASP A 137 15.58 -6.99 -1.06
CA ASP A 137 16.78 -6.78 -1.86
C ASP A 137 17.55 -5.55 -1.35
N ALA A 138 18.86 -5.48 -1.61
CA ALA A 138 19.72 -4.38 -1.16
C ALA A 138 19.56 -3.10 -2.03
N ILE A 139 18.38 -2.90 -2.62
CA ILE A 139 18.05 -1.71 -3.42
C ILE A 139 17.60 -0.61 -2.48
N LYS A 140 18.05 0.62 -2.73
CA LYS A 140 17.64 1.78 -1.94
C LYS A 140 16.13 2.01 -2.04
N VAL A 141 15.53 2.37 -0.92
CA VAL A 141 14.16 2.83 -0.91
C VAL A 141 14.10 4.23 -1.51
N ASP A 142 13.34 4.38 -2.59
CA ASP A 142 13.02 5.66 -3.18
C ASP A 142 11.52 5.93 -3.01
N MET A 143 11.19 7.06 -2.40
CA MET A 143 9.81 7.48 -2.18
C MET A 143 9.11 7.85 -3.49
N ASP A 144 9.87 8.33 -4.47
CA ASP A 144 9.39 8.79 -5.77
C ASP A 144 9.58 7.74 -6.87
N GLY A 145 10.21 6.62 -6.52
CA GLY A 145 10.39 5.48 -7.42
C GLY A 145 9.09 4.71 -7.66
N PRO A 146 8.96 4.06 -8.84
CA PRO A 146 7.79 3.26 -9.19
C PRO A 146 7.62 2.07 -8.24
N TYR A 147 6.36 1.77 -7.92
CA TYR A 147 5.99 0.73 -6.98
C TYR A 147 4.70 0.02 -7.37
N GLU A 148 4.49 -1.19 -6.84
CA GLU A 148 3.30 -2.00 -7.09
C GLU A 148 2.04 -1.33 -6.50
N ASP A 149 0.99 -1.23 -7.31
CA ASP A 149 -0.32 -0.71 -6.93
C ASP A 149 -1.01 -1.59 -5.88
N GLU A 150 -0.69 -2.88 -5.85
CA GLU A 150 -1.12 -3.84 -4.82
C GLU A 150 -0.82 -3.35 -3.39
N ALA A 151 0.24 -2.57 -3.19
CA ALA A 151 0.55 -1.96 -1.89
C ALA A 151 -0.51 -0.94 -1.45
N ALA A 152 -1.01 -0.13 -2.39
CA ALA A 152 -2.08 0.83 -2.13
C ALA A 152 -3.41 0.11 -1.89
N LEU A 153 -3.67 -0.97 -2.65
CA LEU A 153 -4.87 -1.79 -2.48
C LEU A 153 -4.96 -2.36 -1.06
N ALA A 154 -3.84 -2.85 -0.50
CA ALA A 154 -3.77 -3.33 0.88
C ALA A 154 -4.12 -2.25 1.92
N VAL A 155 -3.82 -0.99 1.62
CA VAL A 155 -4.11 0.15 2.51
C VAL A 155 -5.56 0.63 2.38
N LEU A 156 -6.11 0.59 1.17
CA LEU A 156 -7.40 1.19 0.84
C LEU A 156 -8.61 0.30 1.13
N GLN A 157 -8.45 -1.02 1.04
CA GLN A 157 -9.57 -1.94 1.04
C GLN A 157 -9.20 -3.32 1.60
N PRO A 158 -10.17 -4.18 1.97
CA PRO A 158 -9.88 -5.44 2.66
C PRO A 158 -9.48 -6.59 1.71
N TRP A 159 -9.55 -6.38 0.39
CA TRP A 159 -9.25 -7.40 -0.63
C TRP A 159 -7.94 -7.06 -1.34
N SER A 160 -6.84 -7.54 -0.77
CA SER A 160 -5.50 -7.43 -1.32
C SER A 160 -4.77 -8.74 -1.12
N PHE A 161 -3.98 -9.15 -2.11
CA PHE A 161 -3.10 -10.30 -2.04
C PHE A 161 -2.11 -10.18 -0.88
N PHE A 162 -1.63 -8.97 -0.55
CA PHE A 162 -0.72 -8.77 0.58
C PHE A 162 -1.33 -9.14 1.93
N HIS A 163 -2.65 -9.20 2.07
CA HIS A 163 -3.29 -9.70 3.28
C HIS A 163 -2.99 -11.19 3.54
N CYS A 164 -2.66 -11.98 2.52
CA CYS A 164 -2.20 -13.36 2.68
C CYS A 164 -0.88 -13.42 3.48
N LEU A 165 -0.01 -12.42 3.28
CA LEU A 165 1.28 -12.33 3.97
C LEU A 165 1.12 -11.79 5.40
N HIS A 166 0.16 -10.89 5.62
CA HIS A 166 -0.09 -10.29 6.92
C HIS A 166 -0.91 -11.19 7.86
N PHE A 167 -1.88 -11.93 7.32
CA PHE A 167 -2.80 -12.79 8.06
C PHE A 167 -2.83 -14.22 7.46
N PRO A 168 -1.77 -15.01 7.67
CA PRO A 168 -1.57 -16.26 6.95
C PRO A 168 -2.60 -17.35 7.27
N ARG A 169 -3.29 -17.29 8.41
CA ARG A 169 -4.37 -18.26 8.75
C ARG A 169 -5.53 -18.25 7.75
N ASN A 170 -5.77 -17.11 7.10
CA ASN A 170 -6.84 -16.94 6.11
C ASN A 170 -6.27 -16.69 4.71
N ALA A 171 -5.02 -17.06 4.44
CA ALA A 171 -4.33 -16.74 3.18
C ALA A 171 -5.09 -17.23 1.94
N GLU A 172 -5.65 -18.44 1.97
CA GLU A 172 -6.41 -18.97 0.85
C GLU A 172 -7.66 -18.13 0.53
N GLU A 173 -8.47 -17.79 1.55
CA GLU A 173 -9.65 -16.95 1.37
C GLU A 173 -9.25 -15.56 0.83
N GLN A 174 -8.18 -14.97 1.36
CA GLN A 174 -7.67 -13.67 0.92
C GLN A 174 -7.20 -13.73 -0.53
N TYR A 175 -6.47 -14.78 -0.93
CA TYR A 175 -6.02 -15.00 -2.30
C TYR A 175 -7.19 -15.13 -3.26
N LEU A 176 -8.16 -16.01 -2.96
CA LEU A 176 -9.33 -16.24 -3.80
C LEU A 176 -10.19 -14.97 -3.96
N LYS A 177 -10.35 -14.18 -2.89
CA LYS A 177 -11.12 -12.92 -2.93
C LYS A 177 -10.41 -11.77 -3.63
N SER A 178 -9.08 -11.67 -3.49
CA SER A 178 -8.30 -10.55 -4.04
C SER A 178 -7.93 -10.74 -5.51
N ILE A 179 -7.51 -11.94 -5.91
CA ILE A 179 -7.04 -12.23 -7.27
C ILE A 179 -8.18 -12.72 -8.16
N HIS A 180 -9.02 -13.62 -7.66
CA HIS A 180 -10.07 -14.27 -8.45
C HIS A 180 -11.46 -13.65 -8.25
N PHE A 181 -11.60 -12.69 -7.31
CA PHE A 181 -12.88 -12.15 -6.87
C PHE A 181 -13.91 -13.22 -6.46
N GLN A 182 -13.44 -14.40 -6.07
CA GLN A 182 -14.28 -15.53 -5.73
C GLN A 182 -14.91 -15.30 -4.36
N GLY A 183 -16.24 -15.42 -4.29
CA GLY A 183 -16.99 -15.16 -3.07
C GLY A 183 -17.15 -13.67 -2.73
N LEU A 184 -16.81 -12.75 -3.64
CA LEU A 184 -17.23 -11.35 -3.52
C LEU A 184 -18.62 -11.13 -4.11
N SER A 185 -19.44 -10.35 -3.42
CA SER A 185 -20.73 -9.88 -3.94
C SER A 185 -20.56 -8.88 -5.08
N SER A 186 -21.65 -8.60 -5.80
CA SER A 186 -21.67 -7.57 -6.85
C SER A 186 -21.32 -6.20 -6.30
N GLU A 187 -21.75 -5.87 -5.09
CA GLU A 187 -21.47 -4.61 -4.39
C GLU A 187 -20.00 -4.52 -4.00
N GLU A 188 -19.41 -5.61 -3.50
CA GLU A 188 -17.98 -5.67 -3.13
C GLU A 188 -17.10 -5.49 -4.37
N LYS A 189 -17.43 -6.14 -5.50
CA LYS A 189 -16.71 -5.96 -6.77
C LYS A 189 -16.81 -4.52 -7.29
N LYS A 190 -18.00 -3.90 -7.20
CA LYS A 190 -18.18 -2.48 -7.54
C LYS A 190 -17.35 -1.57 -6.65
N GLN A 191 -17.32 -1.84 -5.34
CA GLN A 191 -16.51 -1.09 -4.39
C GLN A 191 -15.01 -1.23 -4.70
N TRP A 192 -14.54 -2.44 -5.00
CA TRP A 192 -13.15 -2.69 -5.35
C TRP A 192 -12.75 -1.88 -6.59
N ASN A 193 -13.56 -1.96 -7.64
CA ASN A 193 -13.32 -1.23 -8.89
C ASN A 193 -13.31 0.29 -8.67
N ALA A 194 -14.32 0.82 -7.96
CA ALA A 194 -14.40 2.25 -7.66
C ALA A 194 -13.21 2.74 -6.81
N THR A 195 -12.74 1.90 -5.88
CA THR A 195 -11.58 2.23 -5.03
C THR A 195 -10.30 2.27 -5.85
N TYR A 196 -10.07 1.27 -6.71
CA TYR A 196 -8.91 1.23 -7.58
C TYR A 196 -8.90 2.39 -8.57
N LEU A 197 -10.01 2.64 -9.28
CA LEU A 197 -10.12 3.77 -10.20
C LEU A 197 -9.86 5.12 -9.52
N ARG A 198 -10.40 5.32 -8.32
CA ARG A 198 -10.14 6.54 -7.54
C ARG A 198 -8.67 6.69 -7.17
N PHE A 199 -7.99 5.60 -6.82
CA PHE A 199 -6.55 5.62 -6.54
C PHE A 199 -5.74 5.97 -7.78
N ILE A 200 -6.01 5.33 -8.93
CA ILE A 200 -5.31 5.64 -10.18
C ILE A 200 -5.50 7.10 -10.60
N LYS A 201 -6.68 7.69 -10.38
CA LYS A 201 -6.91 9.13 -10.63
C LYS A 201 -6.19 10.09 -9.68
N THR A 202 -5.53 9.58 -8.64
CA THR A 202 -4.74 10.39 -7.69
C THR A 202 -3.28 10.53 -8.13
N VAL A 203 -2.83 9.64 -9.00
CA VAL A 203 -1.49 9.56 -9.58
C VAL A 203 -1.44 10.36 -10.88
#